data_AF-A0A5C7A8J0-F1
#
_entry.id   AF-A0A5C7A8J0-F1
#
_cell.length_a   1.000
_cell.length_b   1.000
_cell.length_c   1.000
_cell.angle_alpha   90.00
_cell.angle_beta   90.00
_cell.angle_gamma   90.00
#
_symmetry.space_group_name_H-M   'P 1'
#
loop_
_entity.id
_entity.type
_entity.pdbx_description
1 polymer ?
#
loop_
_entity_poly.entity_id
_entity_poly.type
_entity_poly.pdbx_seq_one_letter_code
_entity_poly.pdbx_strand_id
1 'polypeptide(L)'
;MQNLIERRQQPVRTVVHLSPAVTSAALVEAQRHQQGVGEWIEGLVVQATVAGEGELAERRLGELMTVELFAHIASNCPGALVGRWRLLFDRCNLDPDLWHYPQLTLDEVEAGEDCQPVLDAAALLRRWSALVASVWLVS
;
A
#
# COMPACT_ATOMS: atom_id res chain seq x y z
N MET A 1 -41.05 30.17 22.49
CA MET A 1 -39.59 30.32 22.26
C MET A 1 -38.91 29.75 23.50
N GLN A 2 -38.08 28.71 23.52
CA GLN A 2 -37.24 28.03 22.52
C GLN A 2 -37.21 26.54 22.86
N ASN A 3 -37.38 25.67 21.85
CA ASN A 3 -37.04 24.26 21.95
C ASN A 3 -35.51 24.13 21.83
N LEU A 4 -34.82 23.93 22.95
CA LEU A 4 -33.42 23.50 22.98
C LEU A 4 -33.39 22.03 22.60
N ILE A 5 -33.05 21.76 21.34
CA ILE A 5 -32.80 20.44 20.80
C ILE A 5 -31.52 19.92 21.47
N GLU A 6 -31.67 19.17 22.56
CA GLU A 6 -30.66 18.25 23.05
C GLU A 6 -30.45 17.17 21.97
N ARG A 7 -29.54 17.43 21.03
CA ARG A 7 -29.03 16.37 20.16
C ARG A 7 -28.23 15.41 21.04
N ARG A 8 -28.90 14.41 21.61
CA ARG A 8 -28.25 13.20 22.11
C ARG A 8 -27.46 12.62 20.94
N GLN A 9 -26.16 12.86 20.89
CA GLN A 9 -25.27 12.17 19.96
C GLN A 9 -25.29 10.70 20.36
N GLN A 10 -26.10 9.89 19.66
CA GLN A 10 -26.04 8.44 19.82
C GLN A 10 -24.66 7.98 19.32
N PRO A 11 -23.96 7.09 20.05
CA PRO A 11 -22.72 6.51 19.56
C PRO A 11 -23.03 5.74 18.27
N VAL A 12 -22.52 6.23 17.15
CA VAL A 12 -22.63 5.55 15.86
C VAL A 12 -21.57 4.45 15.83
N ARG A 13 -22.02 3.20 15.83
CA ARG A 13 -21.12 2.05 15.66
C ARG A 13 -20.83 1.88 14.17
N THR A 14 -19.61 2.16 13.76
CA THR A 14 -19.14 1.87 12.40
C THR A 14 -18.59 0.45 12.34
N VAL A 15 -19.11 -0.36 11.41
CA VAL A 15 -18.60 -1.70 11.13
C VAL A 15 -17.96 -1.68 9.76
N VAL A 16 -16.68 -2.06 9.68
CA VAL A 16 -15.91 -2.13 8.43
C VAL A 16 -15.54 -3.58 8.17
N HIS A 17 -15.86 -4.08 6.98
CA HIS A 17 -15.46 -5.41 6.54
C HIS A 17 -14.20 -5.29 5.68
N LEU A 18 -13.13 -5.93 6.14
CA LEU A 18 -11.83 -5.93 5.45
C LEU A 18 -11.53 -7.35 4.94
N SER A 19 -10.87 -7.44 3.79
CA SER A 19 -10.34 -8.73 3.32
C SER A 19 -9.16 -9.17 4.21
N PRO A 20 -8.84 -10.47 4.28
CA PRO A 20 -7.74 -10.95 5.12
C PRO A 20 -6.39 -10.27 4.85
N ALA A 21 -6.09 -9.98 3.58
CA ALA A 21 -4.87 -9.28 3.17
C ALA A 21 -4.84 -7.82 3.66
N VAL A 22 -5.97 -7.13 3.61
CA VAL A 22 -6.11 -5.75 4.11
C VAL A 22 -6.02 -5.74 5.64
N THR A 23 -6.60 -6.73 6.31
CA THR A 23 -6.49 -6.88 7.77
C THR A 23 -5.05 -7.10 8.21
N SER A 24 -4.29 -7.97 7.53
CA SER A 24 -2.88 -8.17 7.86
C SER A 24 -2.04 -6.91 7.66
N ALA A 25 -2.27 -6.16 6.57
CA ALA A 25 -1.56 -4.90 6.34
C ALA A 25 -1.89 -3.85 7.42
N ALA A 26 -3.18 -3.71 7.75
CA ALA A 26 -3.64 -2.78 8.79
C ALA A 26 -3.04 -3.12 10.18
N LEU A 27 -2.90 -4.41 10.51
CA LEU A 27 -2.26 -4.86 11.74
C LEU A 27 -0.77 -4.47 11.80
N VAL A 28 -0.04 -4.70 10.71
CA VAL A 28 1.39 -4.38 10.64
C VAL A 28 1.63 -2.88 10.79
N GLU A 29 0.83 -2.05 10.12
CA GLU A 29 0.98 -0.60 10.24
C GLU A 29 0.56 -0.05 11.59
N ALA A 30 -0.57 -0.51 12.12
CA ALA A 30 -0.98 -0.11 13.47
C ALA A 30 0.15 -0.42 14.47
N GLN A 31 0.81 -1.57 14.34
CA GLN A 31 1.96 -1.93 15.15
C GLN A 31 3.18 -1.01 14.92
N ARG A 32 3.50 -0.66 13.67
CA ARG A 32 4.57 0.31 13.37
C ARG A 32 4.33 1.67 14.02
N HIS A 33 3.07 2.10 14.08
CA HIS A 33 2.66 3.36 14.69
C HIS A 33 2.40 3.26 16.20
N GLN A 34 2.62 2.08 16.81
CA GLN A 34 2.35 1.80 18.23
C GLN A 34 0.90 2.10 18.64
N GLN A 35 -0.04 1.88 17.72
CA GLN A 35 -1.47 2.14 17.89
C GLN A 35 -2.27 0.83 17.83
N GLY A 36 -3.47 0.85 18.41
CA GLY A 36 -4.46 -0.20 18.14
C GLY A 36 -4.98 -0.09 16.69
N VAL A 37 -5.30 -1.21 16.04
CA VAL A 37 -5.84 -1.20 14.66
C VAL A 37 -7.07 -0.31 14.52
N GLY A 38 -7.96 -0.32 15.51
CA GLY A 38 -9.14 0.55 15.51
C GLY A 38 -8.76 2.03 15.53
N GLU A 39 -7.83 2.41 16.41
CA GLU A 39 -7.34 3.79 16.55
C GLU A 39 -6.60 4.28 15.29
N TRP A 40 -5.79 3.41 14.70
CA TRP A 40 -5.11 3.69 13.44
C TRP A 40 -6.11 3.91 12.29
N ILE A 41 -7.12 3.03 12.15
CA ILE A 41 -8.18 3.19 11.14
C ILE A 41 -8.99 4.47 11.40
N GLU A 42 -9.35 4.76 12.64
CA GLU A 42 -10.06 6.00 12.99
C GLU A 42 -9.23 7.23 12.63
N GLY A 43 -7.92 7.20 12.88
CA GLY A 43 -6.98 8.25 12.46
C GLY A 43 -6.99 8.47 10.95
N LEU A 44 -6.97 7.39 10.17
CA LEU A 44 -7.06 7.46 8.71
C LEU A 44 -8.41 8.03 8.23
N VAL A 45 -9.51 7.66 8.87
CA VAL A 45 -10.84 8.19 8.53
C VAL A 45 -10.93 9.68 8.86
N VAL A 46 -10.41 10.11 10.02
CA VAL A 46 -10.38 11.52 10.40
C VAL A 46 -9.52 12.31 9.40
N GLN A 47 -8.33 11.82 9.07
CA GLN A 47 -7.46 12.41 8.04
C GLN A 47 -8.22 12.58 6.71
N ALA A 48 -8.80 11.48 6.20
CA ALA A 48 -9.65 11.46 5.00
C ALA A 48 -10.79 12.48 4.99
N THR A 49 -11.33 12.81 6.16
CA THR A 49 -12.45 13.77 6.29
C THR A 49 -12.01 15.22 6.52
N VAL A 50 -10.81 15.43 7.08
CA VAL A 50 -10.26 16.76 7.39
C VAL A 50 -9.52 17.34 6.19
N ALA A 51 -8.95 16.51 5.32
CA ALA A 51 -8.33 16.93 4.06
C ALA A 51 -9.39 17.27 3.00
N GLY A 52 -10.14 18.36 3.19
CA GLY A 52 -11.06 18.86 2.16
C GLY A 52 -10.33 19.23 0.86
N GLU A 53 -10.85 18.80 -0.30
CA GLU A 53 -10.47 19.07 -1.73
C GLU A 53 -8.98 19.20 -2.13
N GLY A 54 -8.03 19.12 -1.20
CA GLY A 54 -6.59 18.88 -1.40
C GLY A 54 -6.28 17.40 -1.61
N GLU A 55 -7.20 16.69 -2.29
CA GLU A 55 -7.42 15.26 -2.52
C GLU A 55 -6.23 14.41 -3.07
N LEU A 56 -4.99 14.92 -3.09
CA LEU A 56 -3.84 14.24 -3.69
C LEU A 56 -2.88 13.58 -2.67
N ALA A 57 -2.97 13.92 -1.38
CA ALA A 57 -2.04 13.42 -0.37
C ALA A 57 -2.47 12.09 0.29
N GLU A 58 -3.77 11.83 0.42
CA GLU A 58 -4.29 10.66 1.14
C GLU A 58 -4.70 9.48 0.24
N ARG A 59 -5.04 9.75 -1.03
CA ARG A 59 -5.06 8.69 -2.07
C ARG A 59 -3.73 7.94 -2.09
N ARG A 60 -2.63 8.63 -1.75
CA ARG A 60 -1.29 8.05 -1.64
C ARG A 60 -1.11 7.12 -0.45
N LEU A 61 -1.85 7.18 0.66
CA LEU A 61 -1.55 6.27 1.80
C LEU A 61 -1.96 4.83 1.50
N GLY A 62 -3.19 4.61 1.02
CA GLY A 62 -3.64 3.29 0.57
C GLY A 62 -2.89 2.80 -0.67
N GLU A 63 -2.57 3.71 -1.59
CA GLU A 63 -1.78 3.42 -2.79
C GLU A 63 -0.32 3.10 -2.45
N LEU A 64 0.32 3.85 -1.56
CA LEU A 64 1.68 3.63 -1.07
C LEU A 64 1.79 2.29 -0.36
N MET A 65 0.88 2.00 0.57
CA MET A 65 0.83 0.70 1.25
C MET A 65 0.70 -0.47 0.28
N THR A 66 -0.18 -0.32 -0.72
CA THR A 66 -0.42 -1.36 -1.73
C THR A 66 0.80 -1.52 -2.64
N VAL A 67 1.44 -0.41 -3.03
CA VAL A 67 2.66 -0.38 -3.83
C VAL A 67 3.83 -1.02 -3.08
N GLU A 68 4.04 -0.68 -1.82
CA GLU A 68 5.10 -1.22 -0.97
C GLU A 68 4.91 -2.72 -0.74
N LEU A 69 3.68 -3.14 -0.41
CA LEU A 69 3.36 -4.56 -0.25
C LEU A 69 3.56 -5.33 -1.55
N PHE A 70 3.12 -4.76 -2.68
CA PHE A 70 3.34 -5.36 -3.99
C PHE A 70 4.84 -5.47 -4.30
N ALA A 71 5.62 -4.41 -4.13
CA ALA A 71 7.06 -4.40 -4.36
C ALA A 71 7.77 -5.45 -3.50
N HIS A 72 7.39 -5.56 -2.23
CA HIS A 72 7.93 -6.55 -1.31
C HIS A 72 7.62 -7.98 -1.74
N ILE A 73 6.36 -8.31 -2.04
CA ILE A 73 5.97 -9.66 -2.48
C ILE A 73 6.61 -9.99 -3.83
N ALA A 74 6.60 -9.06 -4.77
CA ALA A 74 7.18 -9.23 -6.10
C ALA A 74 8.69 -9.49 -6.06
N SER A 75 9.42 -8.83 -5.15
CA SER A 75 10.87 -8.99 -5.03
C SER A 75 11.26 -10.26 -4.27
N ASN A 76 10.48 -10.67 -3.26
CA ASN A 76 10.86 -11.76 -2.36
C ASN A 76 10.12 -13.09 -2.63
N CYS A 77 8.91 -13.02 -3.19
CA CYS A 77 8.07 -14.20 -3.44
C CYS A 77 7.14 -13.97 -4.66
N PRO A 78 7.69 -13.77 -5.87
CA PRO A 78 6.88 -13.50 -7.07
C PRO A 78 5.92 -14.65 -7.43
N GLY A 79 6.18 -15.87 -6.93
CA GLY A 79 5.29 -17.02 -7.07
C GLY A 79 3.98 -16.92 -6.29
N ALA A 80 3.90 -16.06 -5.27
CA ALA A 80 2.67 -15.80 -4.54
C ALA A 80 1.72 -14.85 -5.29
N LEU A 81 2.20 -14.13 -6.30
CA LEU A 81 1.37 -13.26 -7.13
C LEU A 81 0.57 -14.09 -8.13
N VAL A 82 -0.74 -13.87 -8.15
CA VAL A 82 -1.69 -14.60 -9.01
C VAL A 82 -2.62 -13.66 -9.77
N GLY A 83 -3.17 -14.14 -10.88
CA GLY A 83 -4.14 -13.41 -11.68
C GLY A 83 -3.60 -12.05 -12.15
N ARG A 84 -4.37 -10.98 -11.91
CA ARG A 84 -4.01 -9.61 -12.34
C ARG A 84 -2.75 -9.08 -11.65
N TRP A 85 -2.46 -9.50 -10.43
CA TRP A 85 -1.22 -9.13 -9.76
C TRP A 85 0.00 -9.78 -10.39
N ARG A 86 -0.15 -11.00 -10.93
CA ARG A 86 0.90 -11.65 -11.71
C ARG A 86 1.14 -10.92 -13.03
N LEU A 87 0.07 -10.54 -13.73
CA LEU A 87 0.17 -9.76 -14.98
C LEU A 87 0.82 -8.39 -14.73
N LEU A 88 0.51 -7.74 -13.61
CA LEU A 88 1.17 -6.49 -13.20
C LEU A 88 2.67 -6.70 -12.98
N PHE A 89 3.06 -7.79 -12.31
CA PHE A 89 4.46 -8.15 -12.13
C PHE A 89 5.17 -8.42 -13.44
N ASP A 90 4.56 -9.19 -14.33
CA ASP A 90 5.11 -9.44 -15.67
C ASP A 90 5.27 -8.13 -16.45
N ARG A 91 4.38 -7.15 -16.25
CA ARG A 91 4.52 -5.81 -16.84
C ARG A 91 5.67 -5.02 -16.23
N CYS A 92 5.90 -5.12 -14.91
CA CYS A 92 7.06 -4.52 -14.25
C CYS A 92 8.39 -5.12 -14.72
N ASN A 93 8.43 -6.42 -15.07
CA ASN A 93 9.62 -7.06 -15.62
C ASN A 93 10.02 -6.51 -17.00
N LEU A 94 9.10 -5.89 -17.73
CA LEU A 94 9.39 -5.27 -19.03
C LEU A 94 10.01 -3.87 -18.90
N ASP A 95 10.13 -3.36 -17.68
CA ASP A 95 10.57 -1.99 -17.41
C ASP A 95 11.75 -1.96 -16.43
N PRO A 96 12.99 -1.86 -16.94
CA PRO A 96 14.20 -1.89 -16.11
C PRO A 96 14.27 -0.75 -15.08
N ASP A 97 13.63 0.40 -15.36
CA ASP A 97 13.70 1.58 -14.50
C ASP A 97 12.90 1.42 -13.19
N LEU A 98 12.10 0.35 -13.08
CA LEU A 98 11.40 0.00 -11.84
C LEU A 98 12.25 -0.83 -10.88
N TRP A 99 13.42 -1.29 -11.31
CA TRP A 99 14.25 -2.22 -10.55
C TRP A 99 15.51 -1.53 -10.02
N HIS A 100 15.77 -1.78 -8.74
CA HIS A 100 17.03 -1.46 -8.11
C HIS A 100 17.94 -2.69 -8.14
N TYR A 101 19.10 -2.54 -8.77
CA TYR A 101 20.14 -3.55 -8.83
C TYR A 101 21.25 -3.15 -7.85
N PRO A 102 21.40 -3.85 -6.72
CA PRO A 102 22.48 -3.57 -5.78
C PRO A 102 23.82 -3.73 -6.49
N GLN A 103 24.70 -2.73 -6.37
CA GLN A 103 26.07 -2.87 -6.82
C GLN A 103 26.89 -3.51 -5.70
N LEU A 104 27.11 -4.82 -5.81
CA LEU A 104 27.98 -5.51 -4.88
C LEU A 104 29.45 -5.17 -5.14
N THR A 105 30.18 -5.04 -4.04
CA THR A 105 31.64 -5.12 -4.03
C THR A 105 32.10 -6.57 -4.14
N LEU A 106 33.35 -6.78 -4.56
CA LEU A 106 33.92 -8.12 -4.72
C LEU A 106 33.85 -8.93 -3.40
N ASP A 107 34.04 -8.27 -2.26
CA ASP A 107 34.04 -8.88 -0.93
C ASP A 107 32.64 -9.40 -0.52
N GLU A 108 31.57 -8.70 -0.92
CA GLU A 108 30.18 -9.09 -0.63
C GLU A 108 29.73 -10.28 -1.49
N VAL A 109 30.25 -10.39 -2.72
CA VAL A 109 30.05 -11.56 -3.59
C VAL A 109 30.73 -12.79 -2.98
N GLU A 110 31.95 -12.64 -2.46
CA GLU A 110 32.69 -13.73 -1.81
C GLU A 110 32.05 -14.17 -0.48
N ALA A 111 31.35 -13.26 0.21
CA ALA A 111 30.56 -13.55 1.41
C ALA A 111 29.26 -14.33 1.12
N GLY A 112 28.89 -14.50 -0.16
CA GLY A 112 27.69 -15.24 -0.56
C GLY A 112 26.40 -14.45 -0.36
N GLU A 113 26.46 -13.11 -0.36
CA GLU A 113 25.26 -12.27 -0.27
C GLU A 113 24.43 -12.36 -1.57
N ASP A 114 23.18 -12.78 -1.42
CA ASP A 114 22.25 -12.99 -2.54
C ASP A 114 21.71 -11.63 -3.01
N CYS A 115 22.34 -11.03 -4.02
CA CYS A 115 21.86 -9.78 -4.62
C CYS A 115 20.84 -10.02 -5.72
N GLN A 116 19.63 -10.33 -5.28
CA GLN A 116 18.48 -10.32 -6.17
C GLN A 116 18.01 -8.88 -6.41
N PRO A 117 17.61 -8.53 -7.65
CA PRO A 117 17.06 -7.23 -7.93
C PRO A 117 15.75 -7.01 -7.17
N VAL A 118 15.58 -5.80 -6.64
CA VAL A 118 14.41 -5.42 -5.83
C VAL A 118 13.63 -4.34 -6.57
N LEU A 119 12.31 -4.44 -6.57
CA LEU A 119 11.46 -3.38 -7.12
C LEU A 119 11.55 -2.11 -6.25
N ASP A 120 11.86 -0.98 -6.90
CA ASP A 120 11.86 0.32 -6.26
C ASP A 120 10.41 0.81 -6.06
N ALA A 121 9.97 0.78 -4.80
CA ALA A 121 8.63 1.22 -4.41
C ALA A 121 8.36 2.69 -4.79
N ALA A 122 9.37 3.57 -4.76
CA ALA A 122 9.21 4.96 -5.15
C ALA A 122 9.04 5.10 -6.67
N ALA A 123 9.78 4.32 -7.46
CA ALA A 123 9.61 4.27 -8.92
C ALA A 123 8.26 3.69 -9.33
N LEU A 124 7.83 2.61 -8.66
CA LEU A 124 6.51 2.02 -8.82
C LEU A 124 5.40 3.02 -8.49
N LEU A 125 5.49 3.72 -7.36
CA LEU A 125 4.47 4.67 -6.92
C LEU A 125 4.24 5.77 -7.96
N ARG A 126 5.31 6.29 -8.57
CA ARG A 126 5.21 7.32 -9.63
C ARG A 126 4.44 6.85 -10.87
N ARG A 127 4.40 5.54 -11.12
CA ARG A 127 3.85 4.93 -12.33
C ARG A 127 2.68 3.99 -12.05
N TRP A 128 2.26 3.90 -10.79
CA TRP A 128 1.35 2.87 -10.30
C TRP A 128 0.01 2.90 -11.01
N SER A 129 -0.62 4.08 -11.07
CA SER A 129 -1.91 4.28 -11.74
C SER A 129 -1.89 3.85 -13.21
N ALA A 130 -0.82 4.16 -13.94
CA ALA A 130 -0.67 3.77 -15.34
C ALA A 130 -0.44 2.25 -15.50
N LEU A 131 0.36 1.64 -14.63
CA LEU A 131 0.61 0.20 -14.62
C LEU A 131 -0.67 -0.59 -14.29
N VAL A 132 -1.40 -0.18 -13.25
CA VAL A 132 -2.69 -0.77 -12.88
C VAL A 132 -3.72 -0.55 -14.00
N ALA A 133 -3.82 0.64 -14.58
CA ALA A 133 -4.70 0.87 -15.72
C ALA A 133 -4.41 -0.09 -16.88
N SER A 134 -3.13 -0.34 -17.19
CA SER A 134 -2.73 -1.21 -18.30
C SER A 134 -3.14 -2.68 -18.15
N VAL A 135 -3.32 -3.15 -16.92
CA VAL A 135 -3.70 -4.54 -16.64
C VAL A 135 -5.19 -4.69 -16.35
N TRP A 136 -5.85 -3.64 -15.83
CA TRP A 136 -7.27 -3.71 -15.42
C TRP A 136 -8.25 -3.09 -16.44
N LEU A 137 -7.81 -2.22 -17.35
CA LEU A 137 -8.68 -1.60 -18.36
C LEU A 137 -8.55 -2.21 -19.77
N VAL A 138 -7.60 -3.13 -19.97
CA VAL A 138 -7.29 -3.74 -21.27
C VAL A 138 -7.83 -5.20 -21.35
N SER A 139 -8.73 -5.59 -20.44
CA SER A 139 -9.39 -6.93 -20.44
C SER A 139 -10.84 -6.86 -20.88
#